data_AF-A0A957WVG0-F1
#
_entry.id   AF-A0A957WVG0-F1
#
_cell.length_a   1.000
_cell.length_b   1.000
_cell.length_c   1.000
_cell.angle_alpha   90.00
_cell.angle_beta   90.00
_cell.angle_gamma   90.00
#
_symmetry.space_group_name_H-M   'P 1'
#
loop_
_entity.id
_entity.type
_entity.pdbx_description
1 polymer ?
#
loop_
_entity_poly.entity_id
_entity_poly.type
_entity_poly.pdbx_seq_one_letter_code
_entity_poly.pdbx_strand_id
1 'polypeptide(L)'
;MDADGTYPPEYYPALYRAAVEQDADIVIGSRMAGEKSEMPAVRRLGNMIFARLVSLISARHITDSASGMRIFKKSILPDIYPLPDGLNLTPVMSTRALHERLTMIEVPIPYSERVGRSKLSVVNDGMRFAQSIIWTALHYNPVRPLGLMGLIAVLIAGVIGAGLVVERLMGVVQVSPVGAFALFAALVLAVAGVSILTLGMSFNYFVALFHKTPVRQGLLGRPLFQQSLARHFGWSGLLLFGAGVGVALLSLVLGLQGWAVSRLWLYYLTSACLALVGIQLAIAWIQMQILDTLRIREDLVADDLKGKEQMPQRSKGEKTLQMQPLS
;
A
#
# COMPACT_ATOMS: atom_id res chain seq x y z
N MET A 1 19.69 24.32 4.60
CA MET A 1 21.00 23.90 5.10
C MET A 1 20.94 23.89 6.61
N ASP A 2 21.42 22.81 7.23
CA ASP A 2 21.52 22.73 8.68
C ASP A 2 22.72 23.57 9.15
N ALA A 3 22.55 24.33 10.24
CA ALA A 3 23.57 25.25 10.75
C ALA A 3 24.59 24.60 11.70
N ASP A 4 24.60 23.27 11.81
CA ASP A 4 25.42 22.52 12.77
C ASP A 4 26.74 21.98 12.18
N GLY A 5 27.07 22.38 10.94
CA GLY A 5 28.33 22.02 10.26
C GLY A 5 28.39 20.58 9.74
N THR A 6 27.29 19.84 9.79
CA THR A 6 27.26 18.42 9.40
C THR A 6 27.21 18.22 7.87
N TYR A 7 26.92 19.27 7.10
CA TYR A 7 26.81 19.22 5.64
C TYR A 7 27.83 20.14 4.97
N PRO A 8 28.57 19.65 3.96
CA PRO A 8 29.59 20.44 3.26
C PRO A 8 28.94 21.44 2.28
N PRO A 9 28.96 22.76 2.56
CA PRO A 9 28.30 23.75 1.69
C PRO A 9 28.86 23.78 0.26
N GLU A 10 30.10 23.36 0.07
CA GLU A 10 30.78 23.27 -1.23
C GLU A 10 30.12 22.28 -2.21
N TYR A 11 29.19 21.42 -1.75
CA TYR A 11 28.43 20.53 -2.63
C TYR A 11 27.18 21.18 -3.24
N TYR A 12 26.71 22.35 -2.77
CA TYR A 12 25.54 23.02 -3.38
C TYR A 12 25.68 23.29 -4.89
N PRO A 13 26.84 23.73 -5.42
CA PRO A 13 27.05 23.82 -6.86
C PRO A 13 26.85 22.51 -7.62
N ALA A 14 27.25 21.37 -7.04
CA ALA A 14 27.05 20.05 -7.65
C ALA A 14 25.56 19.65 -7.62
N LEU A 15 24.86 19.91 -6.52
CA LEU A 15 23.40 19.72 -6.44
C LEU A 15 22.69 20.57 -7.50
N TYR A 16 23.04 21.85 -7.61
CA TYR A 16 22.46 22.77 -8.58
C TYR A 16 22.72 22.32 -10.02
N ARG A 17 23.95 21.91 -10.33
CA ARG A 17 24.29 21.35 -11.64
C ARG A 17 23.42 20.14 -11.98
N ALA A 18 23.29 19.20 -11.06
CA ALA A 18 22.45 18.02 -11.24
C ALA A 18 20.97 18.39 -11.44
N ALA A 19 20.47 19.41 -10.72
CA ALA A 19 19.11 19.91 -10.89
C ALA A 19 18.85 20.43 -12.31
N VAL A 20 19.79 21.19 -12.85
CA VAL A 20 19.68 21.78 -14.19
C VAL A 20 19.85 20.72 -15.28
N GLU A 21 20.88 19.88 -15.18
CA GLU A 21 21.21 18.85 -16.19
C GLU A 21 20.12 17.79 -16.34
N GLN A 22 19.42 17.45 -15.25
CA GLN A 22 18.40 16.40 -15.23
C GLN A 22 16.97 16.95 -15.15
N ASP A 23 16.81 18.27 -15.24
CA ASP A 23 15.55 18.99 -15.03
C ASP A 23 14.80 18.54 -13.75
N ALA A 24 15.56 18.34 -12.66
CA ALA A 24 15.02 17.81 -11.42
C ALA A 24 14.25 18.87 -10.64
N ASP A 25 13.09 18.48 -10.10
CA ASP A 25 12.25 19.32 -9.26
C ASP A 25 12.81 19.46 -7.85
N ILE A 26 13.46 18.40 -7.36
CA ILE A 26 14.10 18.34 -6.05
C ILE A 26 15.37 17.50 -6.13
N VAL A 27 16.46 18.03 -5.56
CA VAL A 27 17.75 17.34 -5.45
C VAL A 27 18.10 17.21 -3.98
N ILE A 28 18.48 16.01 -3.56
CA ILE A 28 18.88 15.70 -2.20
C ILE A 28 20.36 15.31 -2.20
N GLY A 29 21.14 15.89 -1.28
CA GLY A 29 22.49 15.41 -0.99
C GLY A 29 22.41 14.14 -0.15
N SER A 30 22.68 12.97 -0.73
CA SER A 30 22.60 11.69 -0.03
C SER A 30 23.90 11.36 0.69
N ARG A 31 23.79 11.14 2.00
CA ARG A 31 24.92 10.70 2.86
C ARG A 31 25.16 9.19 2.79
N MET A 32 24.36 8.49 2.00
CA MET A 32 24.35 7.02 1.88
C MET A 32 24.66 6.51 0.47
N ALA A 33 24.75 7.40 -0.53
CA ALA A 33 24.88 7.04 -1.94
C ALA A 33 26.33 6.76 -2.41
N GLY A 34 27.31 6.58 -1.52
CA GLY A 34 28.63 6.06 -1.89
C GLY A 34 29.85 6.90 -1.50
N GLU A 35 29.65 8.06 -0.88
CA GLU A 35 30.76 8.88 -0.35
C GLU A 35 31.17 8.53 1.09
N LYS A 36 32.35 9.00 1.51
CA LYS A 36 32.85 8.80 2.89
C LYS A 36 31.84 9.36 3.90
N SER A 37 31.26 8.46 4.68
CA SER A 37 30.22 8.77 5.65
C SER A 37 30.64 8.24 7.02
N GLU A 38 30.91 9.16 7.94
CA GLU A 38 31.24 8.88 9.35
C GLU A 38 29.96 8.65 10.19
N MET A 39 28.84 8.33 9.54
CA MET A 39 27.57 8.13 10.21
C MET A 39 27.65 6.91 11.15
N PRO A 40 27.30 7.07 12.43
CA PRO A 40 27.24 5.95 13.37
C PRO A 40 26.37 4.81 12.85
N ALA A 41 26.82 3.56 13.04
CA ALA A 41 26.18 2.37 12.46
C ALA A 41 24.67 2.28 12.76
N VAL A 42 24.27 2.66 13.98
CA VAL A 42 22.86 2.66 14.40
C VAL A 42 22.02 3.67 13.60
N ARG A 43 22.55 4.87 13.34
CA ARG A 43 21.89 5.88 12.52
C ARG A 43 21.85 5.47 11.05
N ARG A 44 22.93 4.86 10.56
CA ARG A 44 22.99 4.32 9.20
C ARG A 44 21.95 3.22 8.99
N LEU A 45 21.78 2.33 9.96
CA LEU A 45 20.73 1.30 9.95
C LEU A 45 19.33 1.94 9.95
N GLY A 46 19.08 2.90 10.85
CA GLY A 46 17.79 3.61 10.90
C GLY A 46 17.47 4.32 9.58
N ASN A 47 18.42 5.05 9.02
CA ASN A 47 18.22 5.75 7.74
C ASN A 47 18.03 4.77 6.59
N MET A 48 18.74 3.64 6.57
CA MET A 48 18.50 2.57 5.59
C MET A 48 17.08 2.00 5.69
N ILE A 49 16.58 1.77 6.91
CA ILE A 49 15.21 1.30 7.13
C ILE A 49 14.20 2.33 6.61
N PHE A 50 14.37 3.61 6.95
CA PHE A 50 13.48 4.68 6.49
C PHE A 50 13.55 4.89 4.97
N ALA A 51 14.73 4.90 4.39
CA ALA A 51 14.93 5.01 2.95
C ALA A 51 14.27 3.85 2.21
N ARG A 52 14.40 2.61 2.71
CA ARG A 52 13.69 1.43 2.15
C ARG A 52 12.17 1.55 2.29
N LEU A 53 11.69 2.00 3.44
CA LEU A 53 10.26 2.20 3.70
C LEU A 53 9.68 3.21 2.71
N VAL A 54 10.29 4.39 2.60
CA VAL A 54 9.88 5.43 1.63
C VAL A 54 10.02 4.91 0.19
N SER A 55 11.07 4.14 -0.12
CA SER A 55 11.26 3.57 -1.46
C SER A 55 10.15 2.61 -1.84
N LEU A 56 9.75 1.74 -0.91
CA LEU A 56 8.66 0.78 -1.07
C LEU A 56 7.32 1.51 -1.28
N ILE A 57 7.05 2.53 -0.46
CA ILE A 57 5.79 3.29 -0.50
C ILE A 57 5.69 4.14 -1.76
N SER A 58 6.79 4.74 -2.23
CA SER A 58 6.81 5.60 -3.41
C SER A 58 7.02 4.84 -4.72
N ALA A 59 7.53 3.60 -4.67
CA ALA A 59 8.03 2.84 -5.82
C ALA A 59 9.17 3.55 -6.58
N ARG A 60 9.97 4.36 -5.87
CA ARG A 60 11.20 4.96 -6.37
C ARG A 60 12.31 4.69 -5.37
N HIS A 61 13.47 4.30 -5.86
CA HIS A 61 14.60 4.03 -4.99
C HIS A 61 15.18 5.36 -4.45
N ILE A 62 15.27 5.47 -3.12
CA ILE A 62 16.01 6.52 -2.44
C ILE A 62 16.97 5.91 -1.43
N THR A 63 18.11 6.56 -1.23
CA THR A 63 19.17 6.14 -0.31
C THR A 63 19.17 6.94 0.98
N ASP A 64 18.67 8.18 0.97
CA ASP A 64 18.65 9.06 2.16
C ASP A 64 17.38 9.91 2.26
N SER A 65 16.38 9.40 2.97
CA SER A 65 15.10 10.11 3.18
C SER A 65 15.21 11.35 4.08
N ALA A 66 16.23 11.41 4.93
CA ALA A 66 16.30 12.34 6.06
C ALA A 66 17.39 13.40 5.92
N SER A 67 18.07 13.48 4.77
CA SER A 67 19.09 14.51 4.54
C SER A 67 18.47 15.92 4.55
N GLY A 68 19.11 16.85 5.26
CA GLY A 68 18.75 18.27 5.31
C GLY A 68 19.38 19.12 4.20
N MET A 69 20.34 18.56 3.44
CA MET A 69 20.96 19.23 2.30
C MET A 69 20.14 18.98 1.04
N ARG A 70 19.41 20.01 0.60
CA ARG A 70 18.46 19.93 -0.52
C ARG A 70 18.37 21.23 -1.28
N ILE A 71 18.01 21.11 -2.56
CA ILE A 71 17.51 22.22 -3.37
C ILE A 71 16.23 21.76 -4.08
N PHE A 72 15.32 22.68 -4.35
CA PHE A 72 14.08 22.39 -5.05
C PHE A 72 13.58 23.63 -5.78
N LYS A 73 12.79 23.41 -6.84
CA LYS A 73 12.14 24.50 -7.57
C LYS A 73 11.06 25.15 -6.69
N LYS A 74 10.97 26.48 -6.69
CA LYS A 74 9.89 27.19 -5.96
C LYS A 74 8.49 26.78 -6.45
N SER A 75 8.37 26.41 -7.72
CA SER A 75 7.12 26.00 -8.35
C SER A 75 6.48 24.77 -7.73
N ILE A 76 7.25 23.89 -7.07
CA ILE A 76 6.70 22.66 -6.47
C ILE A 76 6.19 22.85 -5.05
N LEU A 77 6.36 24.03 -4.45
CA LEU A 77 5.90 24.30 -3.09
C LEU A 77 4.39 24.01 -2.88
N PRO A 78 3.48 24.42 -3.79
CA PRO A 78 2.06 24.10 -3.66
C PRO A 78 1.80 22.59 -3.61
N ASP A 79 2.58 21.79 -4.33
CA ASP A 79 2.43 20.33 -4.41
C ASP A 79 2.96 19.64 -3.14
N ILE A 80 3.97 20.21 -2.49
CA ILE A 80 4.63 19.60 -1.33
C ILE A 80 4.17 20.15 0.04
N TYR A 81 3.30 21.14 0.12
CA TYR A 81 2.76 21.66 1.40
C TYR A 81 1.40 21.00 1.76
N PRO A 82 1.01 20.95 3.05
CA PRO A 82 1.68 21.47 4.24
C PRO A 82 2.70 20.51 4.84
N LEU A 83 3.92 20.98 5.13
CA LEU A 83 4.97 20.17 5.75
C LEU A 83 4.88 20.23 7.27
N PRO A 84 5.21 19.14 7.99
CA PRO A 84 5.20 19.14 9.45
C PRO A 84 6.35 19.98 10.00
N ASP A 85 6.15 20.48 11.22
CA ASP A 85 7.20 21.13 11.97
C ASP A 85 8.09 20.10 12.69
N GLY A 86 9.40 20.32 12.64
CA GLY A 86 10.39 19.54 13.37
C GLY A 86 11.13 18.51 12.51
N LEU A 87 11.63 17.47 13.17
CA LEU A 87 12.62 16.55 12.59
C LEU A 87 12.07 15.73 11.41
N ASN A 88 10.76 15.48 11.36
CA ASN A 88 10.08 14.73 10.31
C ASN A 88 9.83 15.54 9.01
N LEU A 89 10.21 16.81 8.96
CA LEU A 89 10.07 17.66 7.77
C LEU A 89 10.73 17.05 6.54
N THR A 90 11.98 16.60 6.65
CA THR A 90 12.75 16.07 5.51
C THR A 90 12.20 14.74 4.97
N PRO A 91 11.90 13.71 5.79
CA PRO A 91 11.30 12.47 5.26
C PRO A 91 9.90 12.70 4.70
N VAL A 92 9.08 13.57 5.31
CA VAL A 92 7.73 13.86 4.78
C VAL A 92 7.81 14.60 3.45
N MET A 93 8.68 15.61 3.33
CA MET A 93 8.92 16.31 2.06
C MET A 93 9.36 15.33 0.96
N SER A 94 10.27 14.40 1.27
CA SER A 94 10.71 13.41 0.29
C SER A 94 9.57 12.50 -0.13
N THR A 95 8.81 12.01 0.84
CA THR A 95 7.70 11.09 0.61
C THR A 95 6.62 11.74 -0.25
N ARG A 96 6.27 13.00 0.03
CA ARG A 96 5.27 13.76 -0.75
C ARG A 96 5.78 14.08 -2.16
N ALA A 97 7.01 14.55 -2.30
CA ALA A 97 7.56 14.83 -3.63
C ALA A 97 7.59 13.59 -4.54
N LEU A 98 7.95 12.42 -4.00
CA LEU A 98 7.90 11.18 -4.77
C LEU A 98 6.47 10.74 -5.10
N HIS A 99 5.50 11.03 -4.21
CA HIS A 99 4.10 10.73 -4.44
C HIS A 99 3.49 11.60 -5.54
N GLU A 100 3.79 12.91 -5.53
CA GLU A 100 3.41 13.89 -6.57
C GLU A 100 4.17 13.68 -7.89
N ARG A 101 4.96 12.60 -7.99
CA ARG A 101 5.75 12.20 -9.17
C ARG A 101 6.80 13.21 -9.60
N LEU A 102 7.13 14.18 -8.74
CA LEU A 102 8.19 15.16 -8.97
C LEU A 102 9.51 14.45 -9.25
N THR A 103 10.32 15.00 -10.14
CA THR A 103 11.63 14.45 -10.49
C THR A 103 12.59 14.68 -9.33
N MET A 104 12.84 13.62 -8.56
CA MET A 104 13.75 13.62 -7.42
C MET A 104 15.02 12.86 -7.75
N ILE A 105 16.17 13.49 -7.49
CA ILE A 105 17.49 12.89 -7.72
C ILE A 105 18.36 13.02 -6.46
N GLU A 106 19.30 12.09 -6.30
CA GLU A 106 20.24 12.07 -5.19
C GLU A 106 21.66 12.32 -5.69
N VAL A 107 22.36 13.27 -5.06
CA VAL A 107 23.79 13.53 -5.29
C VAL A 107 24.56 13.02 -4.07
N PRO A 108 25.53 12.11 -4.23
CA PRO A 108 26.36 11.64 -3.11
C PRO A 108 27.11 12.80 -2.46
N ILE A 109 27.07 12.87 -1.13
CA ILE A 109 27.82 13.85 -0.33
C ILE A 109 28.54 13.16 0.83
N PRO A 110 29.73 13.66 1.24
CA PRO A 110 30.38 13.18 2.44
C PRO A 110 29.60 13.64 3.68
N TYR A 111 29.73 12.87 4.75
CA TYR A 111 29.11 13.17 6.05
C TYR A 111 30.15 13.07 7.14
N SER A 112 30.41 14.19 7.82
CA SER A 112 31.21 14.25 9.04
C SER A 112 30.30 14.15 10.25
N GLU A 113 30.68 13.40 11.27
CA GLU A 113 29.93 13.40 12.52
C GLU A 113 30.02 14.79 13.17
N ARG A 114 28.88 15.33 13.64
CA ARG A 114 28.87 16.65 14.30
C ARG A 114 29.79 16.65 15.52
N VAL A 115 30.44 17.78 15.79
CA VAL A 115 31.15 17.99 17.06
C VAL A 115 30.12 18.29 18.16
N GLY A 116 29.77 17.29 18.96
CA GLY A 116 28.94 17.43 20.18
C GLY A 116 27.89 16.32 20.39
N ARG A 117 27.53 16.03 21.65
CA ARG A 117 26.59 14.94 22.00
C ARG A 117 25.22 15.12 21.34
N SER A 118 24.77 14.11 20.59
CA SER A 118 23.43 14.05 20.03
C SER A 118 22.37 14.07 21.12
N LYS A 119 21.44 15.03 21.06
CA LYS A 119 20.25 15.04 21.93
C LYS A 119 19.14 14.10 21.42
N LEU A 120 19.30 13.47 20.24
CA LEU A 120 18.32 12.52 19.72
C LEU A 120 18.37 11.18 20.47
N SER A 121 17.19 10.73 20.91
CA SER A 121 16.96 9.37 21.37
C SER A 121 16.70 8.48 20.15
N VAL A 122 17.63 7.57 19.85
CA VAL A 122 17.53 6.66 18.70
C VAL A 122 16.18 5.94 18.66
N VAL A 123 15.69 5.49 19.80
CA VAL A 123 14.46 4.70 19.89
C VAL A 123 13.22 5.60 19.79
N ASN A 124 13.14 6.65 20.59
CA ASN A 124 11.93 7.50 20.65
C ASN A 124 11.78 8.33 19.38
N ASP A 125 12.85 8.95 18.91
CA ASP A 125 12.81 9.74 17.69
C ASP A 125 12.71 8.84 16.47
N GLY A 126 13.39 7.69 16.48
CA GLY A 126 13.24 6.66 15.43
C GLY A 126 11.80 6.16 15.29
N MET A 127 11.10 5.93 16.40
CA MET A 127 9.68 5.53 16.37
C MET A 127 8.79 6.65 15.83
N ARG A 128 9.02 7.90 16.23
CA ARG A 128 8.30 9.07 15.69
C ARG A 128 8.51 9.23 14.19
N PHE A 129 9.72 8.99 13.71
CA PHE A 129 10.05 8.98 12.28
C PHE A 129 9.32 7.86 11.55
N ALA A 130 9.38 6.62 12.06
CA ALA A 130 8.68 5.48 11.48
C ALA A 130 7.17 5.74 11.40
N GLN A 131 6.58 6.22 12.49
CA GLN A 131 5.16 6.59 12.55
C GLN A 131 4.84 7.69 11.53
N SER A 132 5.65 8.74 11.43
CA SER A 132 5.44 9.81 10.45
C SER A 132 5.45 9.27 9.02
N ILE A 133 6.39 8.39 8.67
CA ILE A 133 6.47 7.78 7.34
C ILE A 133 5.26 6.87 7.09
N ILE A 134 4.89 6.02 8.04
CA ILE A 134 3.73 5.11 7.93
C ILE A 134 2.43 5.92 7.78
N TRP A 135 2.22 6.93 8.62
CA TRP A 135 1.03 7.78 8.52
C TRP A 135 1.02 8.53 7.19
N THR A 136 2.13 9.13 6.78
CA THR A 136 2.23 9.77 5.46
C THR A 136 1.88 8.77 4.35
N ALA A 137 2.43 7.55 4.39
CA ALA A 137 2.11 6.50 3.43
C ALA A 137 0.62 6.14 3.41
N LEU A 138 -0.02 6.01 4.58
CA LEU A 138 -1.45 5.71 4.69
C LEU A 138 -2.33 6.85 4.21
N HIS A 139 -1.90 8.11 4.34
CA HIS A 139 -2.65 9.26 3.81
C HIS A 139 -2.57 9.33 2.28
N TYR A 140 -1.41 9.01 1.70
CA TYR A 140 -1.16 9.19 0.27
C TYR A 140 -1.45 7.94 -0.58
N ASN A 141 -1.00 6.77 -0.13
CA ASN A 141 -1.19 5.51 -0.83
C ASN A 141 -1.33 4.36 0.18
N PRO A 142 -2.49 4.25 0.84
CA PRO A 142 -2.75 3.21 1.83
C PRO A 142 -2.78 1.80 1.24
N VAL A 143 -3.12 1.66 -0.04
CA VAL A 143 -3.23 0.33 -0.69
C VAL A 143 -1.87 -0.36 -0.81
N ARG A 144 -0.75 0.36 -0.92
CA ARG A 144 0.58 -0.27 -0.98
C ARG A 144 0.99 -0.96 0.32
N PRO A 145 1.12 -0.26 1.47
CA PRO A 145 1.56 -0.89 2.71
C PRO A 145 0.54 -1.92 3.19
N LEU A 146 -0.76 -1.59 3.19
CA LEU A 146 -1.80 -2.53 3.62
C LEU A 146 -1.93 -3.71 2.65
N GLY A 147 -1.93 -3.44 1.35
CA GLY A 147 -2.03 -4.49 0.36
C GLY A 147 -0.85 -5.46 0.39
N LEU A 148 0.37 -4.99 0.67
CA LEU A 148 1.55 -5.86 0.77
C LEU A 148 1.46 -6.72 2.04
N MET A 149 1.09 -6.13 3.17
CA MET A 149 0.88 -6.86 4.42
C MET A 149 -0.21 -7.93 4.27
N GLY A 150 -1.33 -7.57 3.64
CA GLY A 150 -2.43 -8.49 3.39
C GLY A 150 -2.02 -9.63 2.45
N LEU A 151 -1.27 -9.34 1.38
CA LEU A 151 -0.75 -10.35 0.45
C LEU A 151 0.21 -11.32 1.14
N ILE A 152 1.14 -10.81 1.95
CA ILE A 152 2.08 -11.64 2.72
C ILE A 152 1.31 -12.56 3.67
N ALA A 153 0.31 -12.04 4.39
CA ALA A 153 -0.51 -12.84 5.30
C ALA A 153 -1.26 -13.96 4.56
N VAL A 154 -1.86 -13.67 3.39
CA VAL A 154 -2.54 -14.68 2.55
C VAL A 154 -1.55 -15.72 2.03
N LEU A 155 -0.34 -15.32 1.60
CA LEU A 155 0.68 -16.26 1.13
C LEU A 155 1.14 -17.20 2.25
N ILE A 156 1.39 -16.68 3.46
CA ILE A 156 1.74 -17.50 4.62
C ILE A 156 0.59 -18.45 4.97
N ALA A 157 -0.65 -17.97 4.97
CA ALA A 157 -1.82 -18.82 5.18
C ALA A 157 -1.93 -19.93 4.13
N GLY A 158 -1.63 -19.62 2.87
CA GLY A 158 -1.61 -20.59 1.77
C GLY A 158 -0.54 -21.67 1.95
N VAL A 159 0.67 -21.30 2.39
CA VAL A 159 1.75 -22.26 2.70
C VAL A 159 1.36 -23.18 3.85
N ILE A 160 0.82 -22.63 4.94
CA ILE A 160 0.35 -23.43 6.09
C ILE A 160 -0.81 -24.35 5.67
N GLY A 161 -1.78 -23.81 4.92
CA GLY A 161 -2.91 -24.56 4.40
C GLY A 161 -2.49 -25.71 3.47
N ALA A 162 -1.51 -25.48 2.59
CA ALA A 162 -0.94 -26.52 1.74
C ALA A 162 -0.27 -27.63 2.58
N GLY A 163 0.49 -27.26 3.61
CA GLY A 163 1.07 -28.21 4.56
C GLY A 163 0.01 -29.09 5.24
N LEU A 164 -1.09 -28.49 5.70
CA LEU A 164 -2.23 -29.20 6.29
C LEU A 164 -2.90 -30.15 5.29
N VAL A 165 -3.06 -29.74 4.03
CA VAL A 165 -3.59 -30.63 2.98
C VAL A 165 -2.66 -31.82 2.76
N VAL A 166 -1.34 -31.60 2.73
CA VAL A 166 -0.35 -32.67 2.60
C VAL A 166 -0.40 -33.62 3.80
N GLU A 167 -0.49 -33.13 5.04
CA GLU A 167 -0.71 -33.97 6.23
C GLU A 167 -1.97 -34.84 6.09
N ARG A 168 -3.05 -34.26 5.56
CA ARG A 168 -4.27 -35.02 5.32
C ARG A 168 -4.10 -36.12 4.27
N LEU A 169 -3.38 -35.84 3.19
CA LEU A 169 -3.09 -36.81 2.13
C LEU A 169 -2.17 -37.95 2.62
N MET A 170 -1.31 -37.68 3.59
CA MET A 170 -0.48 -38.70 4.26
C MET A 170 -1.28 -39.59 5.25
N GLY A 171 -2.59 -39.40 5.35
CA GLY A 171 -3.46 -40.22 6.18
C GLY A 171 -3.53 -39.77 7.64
N VAL A 172 -3.06 -38.56 7.97
CA VAL A 172 -3.19 -38.01 9.33
C VAL A 172 -4.66 -37.72 9.62
N VAL A 173 -5.22 -38.51 10.53
CA VAL A 173 -6.61 -38.38 10.96
C VAL A 173 -6.75 -37.52 12.21
N GLN A 174 -5.80 -37.59 13.15
CA GLN A 174 -5.84 -36.81 14.38
C GLN A 174 -4.92 -35.61 14.29
N VAL A 175 -5.41 -34.46 14.74
CA VAL A 175 -4.66 -33.20 14.72
C VAL A 175 -3.73 -33.16 15.94
N SER A 176 -2.43 -33.01 15.69
CA SER A 176 -1.44 -32.79 16.75
C SER A 176 -1.59 -31.38 17.35
N PRO A 177 -1.03 -31.07 18.53
CA PRO A 177 -1.05 -29.71 19.08
C PRO A 177 -0.48 -28.66 18.10
N VAL A 178 0.56 -29.02 17.35
CA VAL A 178 1.16 -28.17 16.32
C VAL A 178 0.22 -28.02 15.12
N GLY A 179 -0.44 -29.09 14.68
CA GLY A 179 -1.44 -29.05 13.61
C GLY A 179 -2.66 -28.19 13.98
N ALA A 180 -3.07 -28.21 15.25
CA ALA A 180 -4.16 -27.38 15.73
C ALA A 180 -3.78 -25.89 15.69
N PHE A 181 -2.57 -25.55 16.14
CA PHE A 181 -2.03 -24.21 15.99
C PHE A 181 -1.98 -23.77 14.52
N ALA A 182 -1.50 -24.64 13.63
CA ALA A 182 -1.42 -24.39 12.19
C ALA A 182 -2.82 -24.14 11.58
N LEU A 183 -3.84 -24.90 11.98
CA LEU A 183 -5.22 -24.70 11.53
C LEU A 183 -5.74 -23.30 11.86
N PHE A 184 -5.63 -22.89 13.13
CA PHE A 184 -6.09 -21.57 13.55
C PHE A 184 -5.22 -20.45 12.97
N ALA A 185 -3.91 -20.64 12.87
CA ALA A 185 -3.00 -19.68 12.25
C ALA A 185 -3.35 -19.47 10.77
N ALA A 186 -3.59 -20.54 10.01
CA ALA A 186 -4.01 -20.45 8.61
C ALA A 186 -5.34 -19.70 8.47
N LEU A 187 -6.33 -20.01 9.31
CA LEU A 187 -7.62 -19.31 9.29
C LEU A 187 -7.47 -17.82 9.58
N VAL A 188 -6.78 -17.47 10.68
CA VAL A 188 -6.59 -16.08 11.10
C VAL A 188 -5.81 -15.31 10.06
N LEU A 189 -4.71 -15.86 9.53
CA LEU A 189 -3.89 -15.19 8.53
C LEU A 189 -4.63 -15.03 7.19
N ALA A 190 -5.46 -16.00 6.78
CA ALA A 190 -6.27 -15.89 5.57
C ALA A 190 -7.31 -14.77 5.71
N VAL A 191 -8.08 -14.78 6.80
CA VAL A 191 -9.15 -13.79 7.02
C VAL A 191 -8.58 -12.41 7.29
N ALA A 192 -7.53 -12.28 8.11
CA ALA A 192 -6.86 -11.01 8.36
C ALA A 192 -6.17 -10.49 7.10
N GLY A 193 -5.52 -11.36 6.33
CA GLY A 193 -4.87 -11.00 5.09
C GLY A 193 -5.86 -10.42 4.08
N VAL A 194 -6.97 -11.11 3.82
CA VAL A 194 -8.04 -10.58 2.95
C VAL A 194 -8.66 -9.31 3.51
N SER A 195 -8.90 -9.23 4.82
CA SER A 195 -9.42 -8.02 5.47
C SER A 195 -8.50 -6.82 5.25
N ILE A 196 -7.20 -6.97 5.46
CA ILE A 196 -6.21 -5.89 5.26
C ILE A 196 -6.10 -5.52 3.78
N LEU A 197 -6.13 -6.50 2.86
CA LEU A 197 -6.17 -6.25 1.42
C LEU A 197 -7.38 -5.39 1.05
N THR A 198 -8.58 -5.81 1.46
CA THR A 198 -9.82 -5.08 1.18
C THR A 198 -9.83 -3.70 1.81
N LEU A 199 -9.32 -3.55 3.03
CA LEU A 199 -9.17 -2.27 3.70
C LEU A 199 -8.27 -1.31 2.91
N GLY A 200 -7.10 -1.79 2.46
CA GLY A 200 -6.18 -1.00 1.63
C GLY A 200 -6.83 -0.54 0.33
N MET A 201 -7.63 -1.41 -0.30
CA MET A 201 -8.40 -1.05 -1.50
C MET A 201 -9.47 0.01 -1.19
N SER A 202 -10.26 -0.16 -0.14
CA SER A 202 -11.31 0.80 0.25
C SER A 202 -10.72 2.18 0.59
N PHE A 203 -9.60 2.24 1.30
CA PHE A 203 -8.92 3.50 1.59
C PHE A 203 -8.43 4.21 0.32
N ASN A 204 -8.02 3.47 -0.71
CA ASN A 204 -7.64 4.08 -1.99
C ASN A 204 -8.82 4.82 -2.64
N TYR A 205 -10.05 4.27 -2.52
CA TYR A 205 -11.27 4.96 -2.96
C TYR A 205 -11.58 6.19 -2.10
N PHE A 206 -11.40 6.11 -0.78
CA PHE A 206 -11.54 7.29 0.09
C PHE A 206 -10.58 8.40 -0.28
N VAL A 207 -9.29 8.09 -0.45
CA VAL A 207 -8.27 9.09 -0.83
C VAL A 207 -8.64 9.74 -2.17
N ALA A 208 -9.06 8.95 -3.16
CA ALA A 208 -9.48 9.48 -4.46
C ALA A 208 -10.74 10.36 -4.38
N LEU A 209 -11.69 10.02 -3.50
CA LEU A 209 -12.88 10.84 -3.26
C LEU A 209 -12.50 12.22 -2.70
N PHE A 210 -11.65 12.27 -1.67
CA PHE A 210 -11.29 13.54 -1.03
C PHE A 210 -10.27 14.38 -1.80
N HIS A 211 -9.33 13.75 -2.51
CA HIS A 211 -8.25 14.48 -3.21
C HIS A 211 -8.57 14.78 -4.68
N LYS A 212 -9.72 14.32 -5.21
CA LYS A 212 -10.12 14.49 -6.62
C LYS A 212 -9.06 14.07 -7.65
N THR A 213 -8.11 13.24 -7.23
CA THR A 213 -7.06 12.68 -8.07
C THR A 213 -7.48 11.26 -8.49
N PRO A 214 -7.33 10.89 -9.78
CA PRO A 214 -7.67 9.56 -10.23
C PRO A 214 -6.82 8.51 -9.48
N VAL A 215 -7.44 7.39 -9.10
CA VAL A 215 -6.79 6.22 -8.47
C VAL A 215 -5.68 5.68 -9.40
N ARG A 216 -4.47 6.23 -9.30
CA ARG A 216 -3.34 5.92 -10.19
C ARG A 216 -2.28 5.03 -9.55
N GLN A 217 -2.45 4.63 -8.29
CA GLN A 217 -1.45 3.85 -7.57
C GLN A 217 -2.08 2.56 -7.02
N GLY A 218 -1.66 1.40 -7.54
CA GLY A 218 -1.87 0.09 -6.92
C GLY A 218 -0.59 -0.44 -6.27
N LEU A 219 -0.62 -1.70 -5.83
CA LEU A 219 0.47 -2.33 -5.05
C LEU A 219 1.86 -2.17 -5.67
N LEU A 220 1.94 -2.28 -7.00
CA LEU A 220 3.18 -2.28 -7.77
C LEU A 220 3.28 -1.06 -8.71
N GLY A 221 2.61 0.05 -8.40
CA GLY A 221 2.64 1.26 -9.22
C GLY A 221 1.80 1.24 -10.49
N ARG A 222 1.13 0.12 -10.76
CA ARG A 222 -0.01 0.02 -11.68
C ARG A 222 -1.27 -0.26 -10.85
N PRO A 223 -2.46 0.22 -11.26
CA PRO A 223 -3.70 -0.18 -10.60
C PRO A 223 -3.81 -1.72 -10.67
N LEU A 224 -3.84 -2.38 -9.50
CA LEU A 224 -3.92 -3.85 -9.40
C LEU A 224 -5.15 -4.39 -10.12
N PHE A 225 -6.24 -3.64 -10.05
CA PHE A 225 -7.53 -4.00 -10.62
C PHE A 225 -8.08 -2.79 -11.36
N GLN A 226 -8.36 -2.97 -12.64
CA GLN A 226 -9.26 -2.04 -13.35
C GLN A 226 -10.63 -2.11 -12.65
N GLN A 227 -11.42 -1.02 -12.66
CA GLN A 227 -12.73 -0.92 -12.01
C GLN A 227 -13.66 -2.13 -12.24
N SER A 228 -13.45 -2.88 -13.33
CA SER A 228 -14.14 -4.14 -13.63
C SER A 228 -13.94 -5.23 -12.56
N LEU A 229 -12.75 -5.42 -12.00
CA LEU A 229 -12.49 -6.58 -11.13
C LEU A 229 -13.10 -6.44 -9.72
N ALA A 230 -13.18 -5.20 -9.20
CA ALA A 230 -13.93 -4.91 -7.98
C ALA A 230 -15.43 -5.21 -8.14
N ARG A 231 -15.99 -5.04 -9.36
CA ARG A 231 -17.39 -5.39 -9.65
C ARG A 231 -17.66 -6.89 -9.51
N HIS A 232 -16.64 -7.72 -9.71
CA HIS A 232 -16.72 -9.18 -9.56
C HIS A 232 -16.53 -9.65 -8.12
N PHE A 233 -16.04 -8.80 -7.20
CA PHE A 233 -15.85 -9.17 -5.80
C PHE A 233 -17.14 -9.57 -5.09
N GLY A 234 -18.26 -8.93 -5.43
CA GLY A 234 -19.57 -9.28 -4.87
C GLY A 234 -19.98 -10.71 -5.21
N TRP A 235 -19.94 -11.06 -6.51
CA TRP A 235 -20.27 -12.40 -6.96
C TRP A 235 -19.29 -13.45 -6.44
N SER A 236 -17.98 -13.16 -6.45
CA SER A 236 -17.00 -14.09 -5.88
C SER A 236 -17.19 -14.27 -4.37
N GLY A 237 -17.54 -13.20 -3.64
CA GLY A 237 -17.79 -13.26 -2.20
C GLY A 237 -19.02 -14.11 -1.87
N LEU A 238 -20.12 -13.91 -2.58
CA LEU A 238 -21.34 -14.71 -2.45
C LEU A 238 -21.11 -16.19 -2.81
N LEU A 239 -20.37 -16.46 -3.88
CA LEU A 239 -20.01 -17.83 -4.28
C LEU A 239 -19.14 -18.52 -3.24
N LEU A 240 -18.11 -17.84 -2.72
CA LEU A 240 -17.25 -18.38 -1.66
C LEU A 240 -18.02 -18.62 -0.37
N PHE A 241 -18.90 -17.70 0.01
CA PHE A 241 -19.77 -17.88 1.16
C PHE A 241 -20.69 -19.08 1.00
N GLY A 242 -21.36 -19.20 -0.15
CA GLY A 242 -22.22 -20.34 -0.48
C GLY A 242 -21.46 -21.66 -0.48
N ALA A 243 -20.25 -21.70 -1.03
CA ALA A 243 -19.37 -22.86 -0.99
C ALA A 243 -18.96 -23.20 0.46
N GLY A 244 -18.63 -22.20 1.27
CA GLY A 244 -18.32 -22.39 2.70
C GLY A 244 -19.48 -23.01 3.47
N VAL A 245 -20.70 -22.50 3.27
CA VAL A 245 -21.93 -23.06 3.85
C VAL A 245 -22.18 -24.49 3.34
N GLY A 246 -21.97 -24.75 2.05
CA GLY A 246 -22.09 -26.08 1.47
C GLY A 246 -21.15 -27.10 2.11
N VAL A 247 -19.88 -26.74 2.31
CA VAL A 247 -18.90 -27.58 3.01
C VAL A 247 -19.26 -27.76 4.48
N ALA A 248 -19.80 -26.74 5.16
CA ALA A 248 -20.30 -26.87 6.54
C ALA A 248 -21.44 -27.91 6.62
N LEU A 249 -22.44 -27.78 5.76
CA LEU A 249 -23.58 -28.71 5.71
C LEU A 249 -23.11 -30.12 5.37
N LEU A 250 -22.19 -30.28 4.42
CA LEU A 250 -21.58 -31.57 4.11
C LEU A 250 -20.88 -32.17 5.33
N SER A 251 -20.08 -31.37 6.05
CA SER A 251 -19.38 -31.82 7.24
C SER A 251 -20.33 -32.22 8.37
N LEU A 252 -21.47 -31.52 8.50
CA LEU A 252 -22.52 -31.83 9.46
C LEU A 252 -23.19 -33.17 9.10
N VAL A 253 -23.57 -33.35 7.84
CA VAL A 253 -24.19 -34.61 7.35
C VAL A 253 -23.24 -35.79 7.57
N LEU A 254 -21.95 -35.64 7.24
CA LEU A 254 -20.95 -36.70 7.47
C LEU A 254 -20.80 -37.03 8.96
N GLY A 255 -20.80 -36.01 9.83
CA GLY A 255 -20.79 -36.21 11.28
C GLY A 255 -22.01 -36.97 11.79
N LEU A 256 -23.21 -36.62 11.30
CA LEU A 256 -24.46 -37.32 11.63
C LEU A 256 -24.50 -38.76 11.10
N GLN A 257 -23.78 -39.05 10.00
CA GLN A 257 -23.60 -40.40 9.45
C GLN A 257 -22.54 -41.23 10.20
N GLY A 258 -22.03 -40.75 11.34
CA GLY A 258 -21.11 -41.48 12.20
C GLY A 258 -19.62 -41.30 11.86
N TRP A 259 -19.26 -40.34 11.00
CA TRP A 259 -17.86 -40.00 10.79
C TRP A 259 -17.28 -39.36 12.05
N ALA A 260 -16.14 -39.87 12.52
CA ALA A 260 -15.47 -39.28 13.68
C ALA A 260 -15.10 -37.82 13.40
N VAL A 261 -15.37 -36.94 14.37
CA VAL A 261 -15.09 -35.49 14.29
C VAL A 261 -13.62 -35.21 13.98
N SER A 262 -12.72 -36.06 14.47
CA SER A 262 -11.30 -36.00 14.14
C SER A 262 -11.04 -36.10 12.64
N ARG A 263 -11.89 -36.75 11.84
CA ARG A 263 -11.69 -36.81 10.39
C ARG A 263 -12.08 -35.52 9.66
N LEU A 264 -12.85 -34.64 10.30
CA LEU A 264 -13.54 -33.52 9.64
C LEU A 264 -12.83 -32.17 9.79
N TRP A 265 -11.68 -32.11 10.51
CA TRP A 265 -10.99 -30.86 10.79
C TRP A 265 -10.68 -30.01 9.54
N LEU A 266 -10.28 -30.63 8.43
CA LEU A 266 -9.97 -29.91 7.19
C LEU A 266 -11.23 -29.36 6.52
N TYR A 267 -12.35 -30.06 6.64
CA TYR A 267 -13.65 -29.60 6.15
C TYR A 267 -14.13 -28.39 6.96
N TYR A 268 -13.97 -28.43 8.29
CA TYR A 268 -14.29 -27.29 9.15
C TYR A 268 -13.40 -26.08 8.86
N LEU A 269 -12.08 -26.28 8.70
CA LEU A 269 -11.17 -25.19 8.31
C LEU A 269 -11.56 -24.58 6.96
N THR A 270 -11.79 -25.44 5.96
CA THR A 270 -12.12 -25.00 4.59
C THR A 270 -13.44 -24.26 4.58
N SER A 271 -14.46 -24.80 5.24
CA SER A 271 -15.77 -24.16 5.38
C SER A 271 -15.66 -22.79 6.04
N ALA A 272 -14.99 -22.71 7.20
CA ALA A 272 -14.83 -21.47 7.95
C ALA A 272 -14.06 -20.41 7.15
N CYS A 273 -12.96 -20.82 6.49
CA CYS A 273 -12.15 -19.91 5.68
C CYS A 273 -12.96 -19.36 4.49
N LEU A 274 -13.63 -20.23 3.72
CA LEU A 274 -14.46 -19.83 2.58
C LEU A 274 -15.62 -18.93 3.01
N ALA A 275 -16.32 -19.28 4.10
CA ALA A 275 -17.43 -18.50 4.60
C ALA A 275 -17.00 -17.10 5.07
N LEU A 276 -15.95 -17.01 5.90
CA LEU A 276 -15.48 -15.73 6.44
C LEU A 276 -14.87 -14.84 5.36
N VAL A 277 -14.04 -15.39 4.46
CA VAL A 277 -13.49 -14.66 3.33
C VAL A 277 -14.61 -14.21 2.38
N GLY A 278 -15.59 -15.07 2.11
CA GLY A 278 -16.75 -14.76 1.28
C GLY A 278 -17.56 -13.59 1.83
N ILE A 279 -17.89 -13.63 3.13
CA ILE A 279 -18.57 -12.52 3.83
C ILE A 279 -17.74 -11.23 3.73
N GLN A 280 -16.44 -11.31 4.02
CA GLN A 280 -15.55 -10.14 4.00
C GLN A 280 -15.50 -9.48 2.60
N LEU A 281 -15.43 -10.28 1.54
CA LEU A 281 -15.46 -9.77 0.17
C LEU A 281 -16.81 -9.16 -0.20
N ALA A 282 -17.92 -9.75 0.26
CA ALA A 282 -19.26 -9.19 0.05
C ALA A 282 -19.42 -7.83 0.76
N ILE A 283 -18.95 -7.72 2.01
CA ILE A 283 -18.95 -6.45 2.76
C ILE A 283 -18.09 -5.41 2.04
N ALA A 284 -16.87 -5.76 1.65
CA ALA A 284 -15.97 -4.86 0.94
C ALA A 284 -16.56 -4.39 -0.40
N TRP A 285 -17.24 -5.28 -1.12
CA TRP A 285 -17.94 -4.94 -2.36
C TRP A 285 -19.06 -3.92 -2.12
N ILE A 286 -19.92 -4.15 -1.12
CA ILE A 286 -20.99 -3.19 -0.75
C ILE A 286 -20.39 -1.83 -0.40
N GLN A 287 -19.32 -1.80 0.41
CA GLN A 287 -18.63 -0.57 0.77
C GLN A 287 -18.10 0.16 -0.48
N MET A 288 -17.45 -0.55 -1.40
CA MET A 288 -16.93 0.05 -2.64
C MET A 288 -18.05 0.58 -3.54
N GLN A 289 -19.18 -0.12 -3.67
CA GLN A 289 -20.34 0.35 -4.44
C GLN A 289 -20.92 1.66 -3.88
N ILE A 290 -21.03 1.76 -2.55
CA ILE A 290 -21.50 2.98 -1.89
C ILE A 290 -20.54 4.13 -2.18
N LEU A 291 -19.22 3.90 -2.04
CA LEU A 291 -18.21 4.93 -2.29
C LEU A 291 -18.17 5.39 -3.75
N ASP A 292 -18.27 4.47 -4.70
CA ASP A 292 -18.33 4.83 -6.13
C ASP A 292 -19.59 5.64 -6.47
N THR A 293 -20.74 5.29 -5.86
CA THR A 293 -21.98 6.05 -6.04
C THR A 293 -21.86 7.48 -5.50
N LEU A 294 -21.22 7.65 -4.33
CA LEU A 294 -20.95 8.97 -3.75
C LEU A 294 -20.02 9.80 -4.65
N ARG A 295 -18.96 9.19 -5.19
CA ARG A 295 -18.04 9.86 -6.13
C ARG A 295 -18.77 10.36 -7.38
N ILE A 296 -19.56 9.49 -8.02
CA ILE A 296 -20.32 9.83 -9.23
C ILE A 296 -21.31 10.97 -8.94
N ARG A 297 -21.96 10.96 -7.78
CA ARG A 297 -22.89 12.03 -7.39
C ARG A 297 -22.19 13.38 -7.28
N GLU A 298 -21.01 13.44 -6.66
CA GLU A 298 -20.24 14.69 -6.56
C GLU A 298 -19.79 15.20 -7.93
N ASP A 299 -19.35 14.30 -8.82
CA ASP A 299 -18.96 14.64 -10.18
C ASP A 299 -20.17 15.20 -10.98
N LEU A 300 -21.32 14.53 -10.91
CA LEU A 300 -22.55 14.98 -11.57
C LEU A 300 -23.05 16.32 -11.02
N VAL A 301 -23.01 16.52 -9.70
CA VAL A 301 -23.38 17.80 -9.08
C VAL A 301 -22.40 18.91 -9.51
N ALA A 302 -21.11 18.62 -9.57
CA ALA A 302 -20.10 19.57 -10.03
C ALA A 302 -20.31 19.95 -11.51
N ASP A 303 -20.69 18.99 -12.35
CA ASP A 303 -20.99 19.22 -13.77
C ASP A 303 -22.30 19.99 -13.96
N ASP A 304 -23.36 19.68 -13.20
CA ASP A 304 -24.63 20.40 -13.23
C ASP A 304 -24.47 21.86 -12.72
N LEU A 305 -23.68 22.07 -11.67
CA LEU A 305 -23.39 23.41 -11.13
C LEU A 305 -22.46 24.25 -12.04
N LYS A 306 -21.63 23.61 -12.87
CA LYS A 306 -20.81 24.29 -13.89
C LYS A 306 -21.62 24.80 -15.07
N GLY A 307 -22.89 24.42 -15.19
CA GLY A 307 -23.79 24.85 -16.26
C GLY A 307 -23.46 24.19 -17.60
N LYS A 308 -24.49 23.78 -18.33
CA LYS A 308 -24.41 23.23 -19.70
C LYS A 308 -24.01 24.30 -20.75
N GLU A 309 -23.01 25.14 -20.49
CA GLU A 309 -22.63 26.23 -21.42
C GLU A 309 -21.38 25.95 -22.27
N GLN A 310 -20.73 24.80 -22.12
CA GLN A 310 -19.66 24.42 -23.06
C GLN A 310 -19.76 22.95 -23.45
N MET A 311 -20.67 22.62 -24.37
CA MET A 311 -20.40 21.50 -25.29
C MET A 311 -19.51 22.04 -26.42
N PRO A 312 -18.25 21.58 -26.58
CA PRO A 312 -17.61 21.66 -27.87
C PRO A 312 -18.47 20.83 -28.83
N GLN A 313 -18.84 21.42 -29.97
CA GLN A 313 -19.51 20.71 -31.06
C GLN A 313 -18.78 19.39 -31.33
N ARG A 314 -19.41 18.26 -31.00
CA ARG A 314 -18.99 16.97 -31.56
C ARG A 314 -19.10 17.11 -33.07
N SER A 315 -17.97 17.12 -33.76
CA SER A 315 -17.95 17.12 -35.22
C SER A 315 -18.75 15.92 -35.70
N LYS A 316 -19.79 16.19 -36.48
CA LYS A 316 -20.45 15.19 -37.31
C LYS A 316 -19.39 14.51 -38.18
N GLY A 317 -19.14 13.25 -37.88
CA GLY A 317 -18.28 12.35 -38.66
C GLY A 317 -18.80 10.94 -38.45
N GLU A 318 -19.83 10.60 -39.22
CA GLU A 318 -20.45 9.28 -39.30
C GLU A 318 -19.41 8.17 -39.53
N LYS A 319 -19.56 7.04 -38.83
CA LYS A 319 -20.14 5.84 -39.45
C LYS A 319 -20.44 4.75 -38.42
N THR A 320 -21.73 4.60 -38.22
CA THR A 320 -22.52 3.40 -37.90
C THR A 320 -21.91 2.07 -38.35
N LEU A 321 -21.87 1.09 -37.44
CA LEU A 321 -22.00 -0.36 -37.69
C LEU A 321 -22.37 -1.01 -36.35
N GLN A 322 -23.65 -0.93 -35.97
CA GLN A 322 -24.60 -2.05 -35.94
C GLN A 322 -24.10 -3.29 -35.16
N MET A 323 -24.59 -3.42 -33.92
CA MET A 323 -24.72 -4.70 -33.23
C MET A 323 -25.93 -5.46 -33.80
N GLN A 324 -25.74 -6.73 -34.16
CA GLN A 324 -26.82 -7.73 -34.23
C GLN A 324 -26.88 -8.49 -32.90
N PRO A 325 -28.08 -8.88 -32.41
CA PRO A 325 -28.22 -9.76 -31.27
C PRO A 325 -28.11 -11.22 -31.74
N LEU A 326 -27.25 -12.01 -31.09
CA LEU A 326 -27.29 -13.46 -31.21
C LEU A 326 -28.30 -14.02 -30.21
N SER A 327 -29.27 -14.75 -30.77
CA SER A 327 -30.13 -15.74 -30.12
C SER A 327 -29.36 -16.77 -29.32
#